data_AF-A0A453DS45-F1
#
_entry.id   AF-A0A453DS45-F1
#
_cell.length_a   1.000
_cell.length_b   1.000
_cell.length_c   1.000
_cell.angle_alpha   90.00
_cell.angle_beta   90.00
_cell.angle_gamma   90.00
#
_symmetry.space_group_name_H-M   'P 1'
#
loop_
_entity.id
_entity.type
_entity.pdbx_description
1 polymer ?
#
loop_
_entity_poly.entity_id
_entity_poly.type
_entity_poly.pdbx_seq_one_letter_code
_entity_poly.pdbx_strand_id
1 'polypeptide(L)'
;GSGALRLHIKCTVAISNYMAHLLNFNPEMLLTGSRHHLVSEAVEELKSFSLSKNKDELSQKDVNELIAGILDRDTSSSTSQEVFHILEACKLAKELLEIRDPTARWMLMYRVWLGMLCYSASMCRGYLHAKSLGEGGEFLSFVWLVLSLKGAKSLADKLQMPPEASDTAKSNAPPVT
;
A
#
# COMPACT_ATOMS: atom_id res chain seq x y z
N GLY A 1 -1.07 26.26 4.79
CA GLY A 1 -0.09 27.21 4.21
C GLY A 1 0.73 26.51 3.14
N SER A 2 0.93 27.15 1.98
CA SER A 2 1.50 26.57 0.75
C SER A 2 2.81 25.78 0.91
N GLY A 3 3.65 26.10 1.90
CA GLY A 3 4.88 25.36 2.21
C GLY A 3 4.64 23.91 2.69
N ALA A 4 3.63 23.69 3.54
CA ALA A 4 3.29 22.36 4.04
C ALA A 4 2.75 21.45 2.93
N LEU A 5 1.96 22.02 2.01
CA LEU A 5 1.46 21.29 0.83
C LEU A 5 2.61 20.82 -0.06
N ARG A 6 3.56 21.71 -0.36
CA ARG A 6 4.73 21.37 -1.17
C ARG A 6 5.59 20.27 -0.52
N LEU A 7 5.72 20.29 0.80
CA LEU A 7 6.41 19.25 1.54
C LEU A 7 5.68 17.90 1.45
N HIS A 8 4.36 17.87 1.68
CA HIS A 8 3.57 16.64 1.55
C HIS A 8 3.64 16.04 0.15
N ILE A 9 3.63 16.86 -0.91
CA ILE A 9 3.81 16.38 -2.29
C ILE A 9 5.17 15.70 -2.44
N LYS A 10 6.25 16.37 -2.03
CA LYS A 10 7.60 15.82 -2.14
C LYS A 10 7.76 14.52 -1.34
N CYS A 11 7.28 14.49 -0.10
CA CYS A 11 7.35 13.30 0.74
C CYS A 11 6.49 12.16 0.18
N THR A 12 5.28 12.46 -0.31
CA THR A 12 4.42 11.48 -0.98
C THR A 12 5.15 10.79 -2.11
N VAL A 13 5.74 11.56 -3.04
CA VAL A 13 6.45 11.03 -4.20
C VAL A 13 7.70 10.24 -3.79
N ALA A 14 8.46 10.75 -2.82
CA ALA A 14 9.66 10.06 -2.34
C ALA A 14 9.31 8.71 -1.69
N ILE A 15 8.27 8.67 -0.84
CA ILE A 15 7.84 7.44 -0.18
C ILE A 15 7.25 6.47 -1.21
N SER A 16 6.37 6.91 -2.11
CA SER A 16 5.78 6.02 -3.12
C SER A 16 6.84 5.40 -4.02
N ASN A 17 7.84 6.19 -4.47
CA ASN A 17 8.94 5.69 -5.28
C ASN A 17 9.79 4.68 -4.51
N TYR A 18 10.06 4.94 -3.23
CA TYR A 18 10.77 4.00 -2.37
C TYR A 18 9.99 2.69 -2.19
N MET A 19 8.67 2.76 -1.97
CA MET A 19 7.82 1.58 -1.85
C MET A 19 7.80 0.76 -3.14
N ALA A 20 7.75 1.42 -4.31
CA ALA A 20 7.87 0.76 -5.61
C ALA A 20 9.25 0.12 -5.82
N HIS A 21 10.33 0.79 -5.39
CA HIS A 21 11.67 0.22 -5.38
C HIS A 21 11.73 -1.04 -4.52
N LEU A 22 11.24 -0.99 -3.28
CA LEU A 22 11.17 -2.16 -2.42
C LEU A 22 10.38 -3.29 -3.05
N LEU A 23 9.26 -2.99 -3.71
CA LEU A 23 8.43 -3.99 -4.38
C LEU A 23 9.19 -4.72 -5.50
N ASN A 24 10.07 -4.01 -6.20
CA ASN A 24 10.84 -4.57 -7.31
C ASN A 24 12.12 -5.29 -6.84
N PHE A 25 12.85 -4.72 -5.88
CA PHE A 25 14.20 -5.18 -5.53
C PHE A 25 14.25 -5.96 -4.22
N ASN A 26 13.44 -5.61 -3.21
CA ASN A 26 13.45 -6.21 -1.87
C ASN A 26 12.03 -6.58 -1.37
N PRO A 27 11.21 -7.30 -2.16
CA PRO A 27 9.80 -7.57 -1.82
C PRO A 27 9.59 -8.38 -0.54
N GLU A 28 10.56 -9.20 -0.16
CA GLU A 28 10.58 -9.96 1.11
C GLU A 28 10.49 -9.05 2.34
N MET A 29 10.90 -7.78 2.21
CA MET A 29 10.86 -6.81 3.30
C MET A 29 9.51 -6.10 3.44
N LEU A 30 8.56 -6.25 2.51
CA LEU A 30 7.29 -5.51 2.54
C LEU A 30 6.19 -6.19 3.36
N LEU A 31 6.07 -7.52 3.27
CA LEU A 31 5.06 -8.30 3.99
C LEU A 31 5.50 -9.76 4.13
N THR A 32 5.05 -10.40 5.21
CA THR A 32 5.12 -11.86 5.30
C THR A 32 3.94 -12.46 4.53
N GLY A 33 4.20 -13.17 3.43
CA GLY A 33 3.15 -13.76 2.60
C GLY A 33 2.57 -12.84 1.52
N SER A 34 3.27 -11.74 1.20
CA SER A 34 2.99 -10.94 0.01
C SER A 34 2.95 -11.87 -1.20
N ARG A 35 1.78 -11.89 -1.85
CA ARG A 35 1.55 -12.71 -3.02
C ARG A 35 2.23 -12.04 -4.20
N HIS A 36 3.51 -12.33 -4.41
CA HIS A 36 4.28 -11.89 -5.58
C HIS A 36 3.51 -12.07 -6.89
N HIS A 37 2.68 -13.12 -6.97
CA HIS A 37 1.80 -13.34 -8.11
C HIS A 37 0.80 -12.21 -8.34
N LEU A 38 0.21 -11.58 -7.32
CA LEU A 38 -0.72 -10.45 -7.51
C LEU A 38 -0.03 -9.22 -8.10
N VAL A 39 1.20 -8.96 -7.66
CA VAL A 39 2.00 -7.85 -8.20
C VAL A 39 2.42 -8.15 -9.63
N SER A 40 2.86 -9.38 -9.88
CA SER A 40 3.21 -9.85 -11.22
C SER A 40 2.01 -9.81 -12.16
N GLU A 41 0.84 -10.27 -11.71
CA GLU A 41 -0.42 -10.21 -12.44
C GLU A 41 -0.73 -8.75 -12.80
N ALA A 42 -0.79 -7.84 -11.82
CA ALA A 42 -1.04 -6.42 -12.07
C ALA A 42 -0.04 -5.77 -13.05
N VAL A 43 1.24 -6.16 -12.99
CA VAL A 43 2.27 -5.68 -13.94
C VAL A 43 2.03 -6.24 -15.35
N GLU A 44 1.67 -7.51 -15.49
CA GLU A 44 1.35 -8.11 -16.78
C GLU A 44 0.05 -7.54 -17.37
N GLU A 45 -0.97 -7.23 -16.54
CA GLU A 45 -2.16 -6.48 -16.97
C GLU A 45 -1.75 -5.10 -17.54
N LEU A 46 -0.77 -4.43 -16.90
CA LEU A 46 -0.34 -3.10 -17.33
C LEU A 46 0.46 -3.17 -18.63
N LYS A 47 1.32 -4.18 -18.77
CA LYS A 47 2.07 -4.43 -20.00
C LYS A 47 1.13 -4.82 -21.15
N SER A 48 0.16 -5.70 -20.94
CA SER A 48 -0.78 -6.09 -21.98
C SER A 48 -1.56 -4.87 -22.48
N PHE A 49 -1.93 -3.95 -21.57
CA PHE A 49 -2.52 -2.68 -21.93
C PHE A 49 -1.56 -1.77 -22.71
N SER A 50 -0.31 -1.58 -22.26
CA SER A 50 0.67 -0.71 -22.93
C SER A 50 1.10 -1.23 -24.30
N LEU A 51 1.32 -2.55 -24.42
CA LEU A 51 1.67 -3.25 -25.66
C LEU A 51 0.54 -3.15 -26.69
N SER A 52 -0.71 -3.19 -26.25
CA SER A 52 -1.85 -2.93 -27.16
C SER A 52 -1.82 -1.54 -27.80
N LYS A 53 -1.12 -0.57 -27.20
CA LYS A 53 -1.00 0.81 -27.68
C LYS A 53 0.36 1.17 -28.29
N ASN A 54 1.31 0.23 -28.41
CA ASN A 54 2.66 0.45 -28.97
C ASN A 54 3.38 1.71 -28.42
N LYS A 55 3.34 1.92 -27.10
CA LYS A 55 4.04 3.05 -26.45
C LYS A 55 4.74 2.61 -25.18
N ASP A 56 5.94 3.16 -24.97
CA ASP A 56 6.75 2.96 -23.77
C ASP A 56 6.28 3.86 -22.59
N GLU A 57 5.56 4.94 -22.86
CA GLU A 57 4.99 5.84 -21.86
C GLU A 57 3.49 6.06 -22.07
N LEU A 58 2.70 5.92 -21.00
CA LEU A 58 1.27 6.19 -20.98
C LEU A 58 1.02 7.70 -20.81
N SER A 59 0.32 8.32 -21.77
CA SER A 59 -0.12 9.71 -21.65
C SER A 59 -1.31 9.84 -20.70
N GLN A 60 -1.51 11.02 -20.11
CA GLN A 60 -2.75 11.36 -19.40
C GLN A 60 -4.01 11.11 -20.27
N LYS A 61 -3.89 11.30 -21.58
CA LYS A 61 -4.95 10.97 -22.54
C LYS A 61 -5.22 9.47 -22.61
N ASP A 62 -4.18 8.64 -22.56
CA ASP A 62 -4.30 7.18 -22.59
C ASP A 62 -4.94 6.66 -21.30
N VAL A 63 -4.63 7.26 -20.15
CA VAL A 63 -5.26 6.95 -18.85
C VAL A 63 -6.73 7.37 -18.86
N ASN A 64 -7.08 8.54 -19.39
CA ASN A 64 -8.47 9.00 -19.49
C ASN A 64 -9.29 8.13 -20.46
N GLU A 65 -8.69 7.69 -21.57
CA GLU A 65 -9.32 6.81 -22.55
C GLU A 65 -9.49 5.38 -21.99
N LEU A 66 -8.52 4.87 -21.23
CA LEU A 66 -8.65 3.64 -20.44
C LEU A 66 -9.85 3.76 -19.50
N ILE A 67 -9.87 4.83 -18.70
CA ILE A 67 -10.96 5.17 -17.78
C ILE A 67 -12.34 5.21 -18.46
N ALA A 68 -12.40 5.69 -19.70
CA ALA A 68 -13.63 5.78 -20.49
C ALA A 68 -14.05 4.44 -21.10
N GLY A 69 -13.10 3.70 -21.70
CA GLY A 69 -13.36 2.37 -22.28
C GLY A 69 -13.76 1.32 -21.22
N ILE A 70 -13.38 1.55 -19.96
CA ILE A 70 -13.82 0.76 -18.81
C ILE A 70 -15.30 1.01 -18.48
N LEU A 71 -15.74 2.26 -18.54
CA LEU A 71 -17.12 2.66 -18.20
C LEU A 71 -18.14 2.03 -19.16
N ASP A 72 -17.73 1.78 -20.40
CA ASP A 72 -18.54 1.11 -21.42
C ASP A 72 -18.63 -0.42 -21.21
N ARG A 73 -17.59 -1.04 -20.62
CA ARG A 73 -17.47 -2.50 -20.44
C ARG A 73 -18.21 -3.06 -19.23
N ASP A 74 -18.58 -2.23 -18.25
CA ASP A 74 -19.42 -2.64 -17.12
C ASP A 74 -20.83 -3.13 -17.58
N THR A 75 -21.18 -2.93 -18.84
CA THR A 75 -22.45 -3.37 -19.45
C THR A 75 -22.41 -4.74 -20.14
N SER A 76 -21.23 -5.33 -20.38
CA SER A 76 -21.11 -6.59 -21.13
C SER A 76 -20.20 -7.60 -20.44
N SER A 77 -20.82 -8.57 -19.77
CA SER A 77 -20.20 -9.70 -19.10
C SER A 77 -19.40 -10.60 -20.05
N SER A 78 -18.06 -10.51 -20.07
CA SER A 78 -17.13 -11.63 -20.30
C SER A 78 -15.67 -11.15 -20.34
N THR A 79 -14.77 -11.88 -19.65
CA THR A 79 -13.29 -11.72 -19.53
C THR A 79 -12.73 -10.80 -18.41
N SER A 80 -13.47 -10.67 -17.30
CA SER A 80 -13.26 -9.69 -16.22
C SER A 80 -12.00 -9.82 -15.34
N GLN A 81 -11.11 -10.79 -15.58
CA GLN A 81 -9.97 -11.04 -14.70
C GLN A 81 -8.67 -10.42 -15.20
N GLU A 82 -8.50 -10.18 -16.51
CA GLU A 82 -7.25 -9.68 -17.11
C GLU A 82 -6.98 -8.17 -16.90
N VAL A 83 -7.89 -7.42 -16.29
CA VAL A 83 -7.71 -5.97 -16.07
C VAL A 83 -8.12 -5.54 -14.65
N PHE A 84 -8.52 -6.48 -13.79
CA PHE A 84 -9.20 -6.18 -12.52
C PHE A 84 -8.40 -5.20 -11.65
N HIS A 85 -7.08 -5.37 -11.55
CA HIS A 85 -6.23 -4.52 -10.70
C HIS A 85 -6.16 -3.10 -11.26
N ILE A 86 -6.07 -2.95 -12.58
CA ILE A 86 -6.05 -1.65 -13.25
C ILE A 86 -7.40 -0.95 -13.15
N LEU A 87 -8.51 -1.70 -13.24
CA LEU A 87 -9.86 -1.17 -13.08
C LEU A 87 -10.04 -0.52 -11.70
N GLU A 88 -9.72 -1.27 -10.65
CA GLU A 88 -9.85 -0.80 -9.27
C GLU A 88 -8.89 0.36 -8.97
N ALA A 89 -7.65 0.32 -9.49
CA ALA A 89 -6.71 1.43 -9.39
C ALA A 89 -7.25 2.71 -10.07
N CYS A 90 -7.88 2.59 -11.24
CA CYS A 90 -8.48 3.71 -11.95
C CYS A 90 -9.69 4.29 -11.20
N LYS A 91 -10.56 3.45 -10.64
CA LYS A 91 -11.70 3.89 -9.80
C LYS A 91 -11.19 4.69 -8.59
N LEU A 92 -10.21 4.14 -7.86
CA LEU A 92 -9.60 4.82 -6.73
C LEU A 92 -8.95 6.15 -7.12
N ALA A 93 -8.27 6.20 -8.27
CA ALA A 93 -7.68 7.44 -8.78
C ALA A 93 -8.75 8.50 -9.08
N LYS A 94 -9.90 8.11 -9.66
CA LYS A 94 -11.04 9.03 -9.89
C LYS A 94 -11.57 9.59 -8.57
N GLU A 95 -11.88 8.73 -7.61
CA GLU A 95 -12.39 9.13 -6.29
C GLU A 95 -11.40 10.09 -5.59
N LEU A 96 -10.10 9.81 -5.70
CA LEU A 96 -9.07 10.69 -5.16
C LEU A 96 -9.05 12.06 -5.87
N LEU A 97 -9.27 12.10 -7.18
CA LEU A 97 -9.34 13.33 -7.98
C LEU A 97 -10.62 14.14 -7.71
N GLU A 98 -11.69 13.53 -7.20
CA GLU A 98 -12.92 14.20 -6.79
C GLU A 98 -12.76 15.03 -5.50
N ILE A 99 -11.72 14.78 -4.70
CA ILE A 99 -11.40 15.58 -3.51
C ILE A 99 -10.99 17.00 -3.92
N ARG A 100 -11.92 17.95 -3.86
CA ARG A 100 -11.74 19.32 -4.42
C ARG A 100 -10.58 20.10 -3.83
N ASP A 101 -10.32 19.98 -2.52
CA ASP A 101 -9.20 20.67 -1.88
C ASP A 101 -7.88 19.93 -2.19
N PRO A 102 -6.94 20.55 -2.93
CA PRO A 102 -5.64 19.95 -3.21
C PRO A 102 -4.86 19.65 -1.93
N THR A 103 -5.04 20.45 -0.88
CA THR A 103 -4.31 20.26 0.38
C THR A 103 -4.74 18.98 1.07
N ALA A 104 -6.05 18.77 1.24
CA ALA A 104 -6.62 17.54 1.77
C ALA A 104 -6.25 16.32 0.92
N ARG A 105 -6.35 16.43 -0.41
CA ARG A 105 -6.01 15.34 -1.34
C ARG A 105 -4.56 14.86 -1.17
N TRP A 106 -3.61 15.79 -1.22
CA TRP A 106 -2.19 15.45 -1.07
C TRP A 106 -1.85 15.00 0.36
N MET A 107 -2.53 15.52 1.38
CA MET A 107 -2.36 15.04 2.75
C MET A 107 -2.86 13.61 2.91
N LEU A 108 -3.98 13.24 2.28
CA LEU A 108 -4.48 11.87 2.27
C LEU A 108 -3.47 10.93 1.60
N MET A 109 -3.00 11.27 0.40
CA MET A 109 -1.96 10.49 -0.29
C MET A 109 -0.71 10.30 0.59
N TYR A 110 -0.22 11.39 1.18
CA TYR A 110 0.92 11.35 2.09
C TYR A 110 0.70 10.38 3.25
N ARG A 111 -0.46 10.45 3.91
CA ARG A 111 -0.81 9.57 5.04
C ARG A 111 -0.92 8.11 4.63
N VAL A 112 -1.49 7.81 3.46
CA VAL A 112 -1.59 6.44 2.94
C VAL A 112 -0.20 5.87 2.71
N TRP A 113 0.66 6.57 1.97
CA TRP A 113 2.00 6.09 1.68
C TRP A 113 2.89 5.99 2.92
N LEU A 114 2.81 6.98 3.83
CA LEU A 114 3.50 6.92 5.11
C LEU A 114 3.00 5.74 5.97
N GLY A 115 1.69 5.51 5.98
CA GLY A 115 1.06 4.39 6.66
C GLY A 115 1.55 3.05 6.11
N MET A 116 1.61 2.89 4.79
CA MET A 116 2.15 1.70 4.13
C MET A 116 3.62 1.49 4.49
N LEU A 117 4.45 2.54 4.49
CA LEU A 117 5.86 2.46 4.89
C LEU A 117 6.01 1.97 6.34
N CYS A 118 5.30 2.61 7.28
CA CYS A 118 5.33 2.21 8.69
C CYS A 118 4.80 0.79 8.89
N TYR A 119 3.72 0.43 8.19
CA TYR A 119 3.14 -0.90 8.24
C TYR A 119 4.13 -1.95 7.76
N SER A 120 4.74 -1.75 6.59
CA SER A 120 5.76 -2.67 6.05
C SER A 120 6.95 -2.79 6.99
N ALA A 121 7.44 -1.70 7.59
CA ALA A 121 8.50 -1.75 8.59
C ALA A 121 8.09 -2.57 9.83
N SER A 122 6.87 -2.36 10.36
CA SER A 122 6.39 -3.14 11.51
C SER A 122 6.14 -4.62 11.18
N MET A 123 5.70 -4.93 9.96
CA MET A 123 5.28 -6.28 9.53
C MET A 123 6.36 -7.07 8.81
N CYS A 124 7.51 -6.46 8.55
CA CYS A 124 8.68 -7.15 8.05
C CYS A 124 9.20 -8.13 9.11
N ARG A 125 9.81 -9.23 8.65
CA ARG A 125 10.42 -10.21 9.55
C ARG A 125 11.67 -9.58 10.19
N GLY A 126 11.75 -9.59 11.51
CA GLY A 126 12.86 -8.94 12.24
C GLY A 126 14.25 -9.39 11.80
N TYR A 127 14.40 -10.66 11.37
CA TYR A 127 15.69 -11.14 10.86
C TYR A 127 16.13 -10.44 9.56
N LEU A 128 15.19 -10.02 8.70
CA LEU A 128 15.49 -9.27 7.48
C LEU A 128 16.01 -7.87 7.81
N HIS A 129 15.46 -7.22 8.85
CA HIS A 129 16.01 -5.98 9.37
C HIS A 129 17.43 -6.16 9.90
N ALA A 130 17.66 -7.20 10.70
CA ALA A 130 18.98 -7.50 11.25
C ALA A 130 20.01 -7.79 10.15
N LYS A 131 19.64 -8.62 9.14
CA LYS A 131 20.49 -8.92 7.98
C LYS A 131 20.83 -7.64 7.21
N SER A 132 19.82 -6.85 6.88
CA SER A 132 19.97 -5.58 6.17
C SER A 132 20.95 -4.64 6.89
N LEU A 133 20.86 -4.52 8.22
CA LEU A 133 21.77 -3.69 9.01
C LEU A 133 23.25 -4.16 8.95
N GLY A 134 23.49 -5.46 8.77
CA GLY A 134 24.83 -6.02 8.58
C GLY A 134 25.40 -5.84 7.17
N GLU A 135 24.55 -5.55 6.17
CA GLU A 135 24.92 -5.46 4.74
C GLU A 135 24.96 -4.01 4.21
N GLY A 136 24.89 -3.01 5.09
CA GLY A 136 24.94 -1.58 4.72
C GLY A 136 23.68 -0.79 5.08
N GLY A 137 22.62 -1.46 5.52
CA GLY A 137 21.38 -0.86 6.00
C GLY A 137 20.39 -0.51 4.89
N GLU A 138 19.12 -0.92 5.06
CA GLU A 138 17.99 -0.51 4.23
C GLU A 138 17.19 0.58 4.94
N PHE A 139 16.67 1.54 4.18
CA PHE A 139 15.87 2.63 4.74
C PHE A 139 14.69 2.13 5.61
N LEU A 140 14.01 1.05 5.19
CA LEU A 140 12.93 0.43 5.95
C LEU A 140 13.37 -0.06 7.35
N SER A 141 14.60 -0.54 7.49
CA SER A 141 15.16 -0.96 8.79
C SER A 141 15.35 0.21 9.74
N PHE A 142 15.72 1.39 9.23
CA PHE A 142 15.77 2.60 10.04
C PHE A 142 14.38 3.07 10.48
N VAL A 143 13.37 2.97 9.59
CA VAL A 143 11.97 3.24 9.95
C VAL A 143 11.52 2.29 11.08
N TRP A 144 11.82 0.99 10.95
CA TRP A 144 11.53 0.00 11.98
C TRP A 144 12.17 0.35 13.32
N LEU A 145 13.47 0.71 13.35
CA LEU A 145 14.15 1.13 14.57
C LEU A 145 13.48 2.35 15.23
N VAL A 146 13.11 3.36 14.45
CA VAL A 146 12.40 4.55 14.97
C VAL A 146 11.05 4.14 15.57
N LEU A 147 10.29 3.27 14.91
CA LEU A 147 9.02 2.76 15.42
C LEU A 147 9.20 1.97 16.73
N SER A 148 10.21 1.10 16.80
CA SER A 148 10.54 0.32 17.99
C SER A 148 10.92 1.23 19.17
N LEU A 149 11.76 2.25 18.93
CA LEU A 149 12.13 3.23 19.96
C LEU A 149 10.93 4.06 20.46
N LYS A 150 9.90 4.22 19.62
CA LYS A 150 8.65 4.90 19.98
C LYS A 150 7.62 3.95 20.61
N GLY A 151 7.96 2.69 20.85
CA GLY A 151 7.08 1.70 21.48
C GLY A 151 6.00 1.13 20.57
N ALA A 152 6.15 1.25 19.24
CA ALA A 152 5.22 0.64 18.31
C ALA A 152 5.41 -0.89 18.27
N LYS A 153 4.29 -1.63 18.29
CA LYS A 153 4.31 -3.10 18.20
C LYS A 153 4.84 -3.55 16.84
N SER A 154 5.88 -4.37 16.87
CA SER A 154 6.45 -5.08 15.73
C SER A 154 5.70 -6.39 15.44
N LEU A 155 6.03 -7.05 14.33
CA LEU A 155 5.52 -8.38 14.00
C LEU A 155 5.83 -9.40 15.11
N ALA A 156 7.02 -9.33 15.72
CA ALA A 156 7.40 -10.21 16.82
C ALA A 156 6.46 -10.03 18.02
N ASP A 157 6.14 -8.78 18.37
CA ASP A 157 5.19 -8.47 19.44
C ASP A 157 3.79 -9.03 19.13
N LYS A 158 3.35 -8.92 17.87
CA LYS A 158 2.05 -9.46 17.45
C LYS A 158 1.99 -11.00 17.48
N LEU A 159 3.09 -11.68 17.19
CA LEU A 159 3.17 -13.14 17.21
C LEU A 159 3.32 -13.72 18.63
N GLN A 160 3.82 -12.92 19.58
CA GLN A 160 4.03 -13.33 20.97
C GLN A 160 2.87 -12.94 21.92
N MET A 161 1.89 -12.17 21.46
CA MET A 161 0.73 -11.81 22.27
C MET A 161 -0.22 -13.01 22.46
N PRO A 162 -0.60 -13.36 23.70
CA PRO A 162 -1.71 -14.27 23.96
C PRO A 162 -2.99 -13.75 23.29
N PRO A 163 -3.93 -14.62 22.90
CA PRO A 163 -5.22 -14.15 22.37
C PRO A 163 -5.87 -13.22 23.40
N GLU A 164 -6.23 -12.02 22.94
CA GLU A 164 -6.93 -11.02 23.74
C GLU A 164 -8.13 -11.70 24.41
N ALA A 165 -8.13 -11.75 25.75
CA ALA A 165 -9.27 -12.26 26.49
C ALA A 165 -10.45 -11.33 26.19
N SER A 166 -11.39 -11.81 25.37
CA SER A 166 -12.66 -11.12 25.16
C SER A 166 -13.32 -10.92 26.52
N ASP A 167 -13.62 -9.67 26.88
CA ASP A 167 -14.41 -9.28 28.05
C ASP A 167 -15.89 -9.73 27.94
N THR A 168 -16.13 -11.03 27.74
CA THR A 168 -17.46 -11.66 27.78
C THR A 168 -17.70 -12.44 29.08
N ALA A 169 -16.77 -12.39 30.04
CA ALA A 169 -16.88 -13.11 31.32
C ALA A 169 -17.32 -12.23 32.51
N LYS A 170 -18.17 -11.22 32.30
CA LYS A 170 -18.84 -10.47 33.40
C LYS A 170 -20.34 -10.28 33.14
N SER A 171 -21.10 -11.37 33.03
CA SER A 171 -22.56 -11.28 33.23
C SER A 171 -23.26 -12.55 33.74
N ASN A 172 -22.55 -13.60 34.14
CA ASN A 172 -23.18 -14.81 34.68
C ASN A 172 -22.71 -15.07 36.12
N ALA A 173 -23.14 -14.22 37.05
CA ALA A 173 -23.22 -14.60 38.45
C ALA A 173 -24.69 -14.94 38.75
N PRO A 174 -25.03 -16.15 39.22
CA PRO A 174 -26.40 -16.46 39.63
C PRO A 174 -26.77 -15.68 40.90
N PRO A 175 -28.07 -15.39 41.14
CA PRO A 175 -28.49 -14.66 42.33
C PRO A 175 -28.18 -15.51 43.57
N VAL A 176 -27.56 -14.87 44.56
CA VAL A 176 -27.40 -15.44 45.91
C VAL A 176 -28.80 -15.57 46.52
N THR A 177 -29.17 -16.80 46.88
CA THR A 177 -30.34 -17.11 47.72
C THR A 177 -30.02 -16.87 49.18
#